data_AF-A0A7I8KIV6-F1
#
_entry.id   AF-A0A7I8KIV6-F1
#
_cell.length_a   1.000
_cell.length_b   1.000
_cell.length_c   1.000
_cell.angle_alpha   90.00
_cell.angle_beta   90.00
_cell.angle_gamma   90.00
#
_symmetry.space_group_name_H-M   'P 1'
#
loop_
_entity.id
_entity.type
_entity.pdbx_description
1 polymer ?
#
loop_
_entity_poly.entity_id
_entity_poly.type
_entity_poly.pdbx_seq_one_letter_code
_entity_poly.pdbx_strand_id
1 'polypeptide(L)'
;MRLNDLLGVLRVRVIRGIDLAVRDVVSSDPYVVLKWGKQKLKTRVVKKSVNPEWNEDLTLCVLDPTHPIHLTVYDKDTFTDDRMGNAEIDIQPFIEAVQMRLRALPDGAIIRKVVPTRTNCLSEESKIHFRDGKLVQDIILRLRNVESGEVELQLQWVDVPASQRG
;
A
#
# COMPACT_ATOMS: atom_id res chain seq x y z
N MET A 1 -5.03 22.75 9.00
CA MET A 1 -5.73 21.47 8.70
C MET A 1 -6.71 21.27 9.84
N ARG A 2 -8.02 21.14 9.57
CA ARG A 2 -9.02 20.90 10.62
C ARG A 2 -9.25 19.38 10.72
N LEU A 3 -9.36 18.86 11.95
CA LEU A 3 -9.51 17.43 12.22
C LEU A 3 -10.88 16.87 11.78
N ASN A 4 -11.85 17.77 11.52
CA ASN A 4 -13.25 17.44 11.24
C ASN A 4 -13.50 16.79 9.88
N ASP A 5 -12.55 16.86 8.94
CA ASP A 5 -12.69 16.28 7.60
C ASP A 5 -12.15 14.83 7.52
N LEU A 6 -11.72 14.25 8.66
CA LEU A 6 -11.17 12.91 8.72
C LEU A 6 -12.25 11.83 8.58
N LEU A 7 -12.25 11.13 7.45
CA LEU A 7 -13.16 10.01 7.18
C LEU A 7 -12.77 8.78 8.00
N GLY A 8 -11.47 8.51 8.09
CA GLY A 8 -10.89 7.43 8.87
C GLY A 8 -9.40 7.27 8.59
N VAL A 9 -8.87 6.10 8.92
CA VAL A 9 -7.46 5.79 8.78
C VAL A 9 -7.28 4.56 7.91
N LEU A 10 -6.42 4.67 6.91
CA LEU A 10 -6.02 3.57 6.05
C LEU A 10 -4.65 3.04 6.50
N ARG A 11 -4.63 1.80 6.99
CA ARG A 11 -3.38 1.10 7.29
C ARG A 11 -2.92 0.37 6.04
N VAL A 12 -1.72 0.67 5.58
CA VAL A 12 -1.03 0.01 4.48
C VAL A 12 0.10 -0.82 5.05
N ARG A 13 -0.08 -2.14 5.09
CA ARG A 13 0.97 -3.08 5.49
C ARG A 13 1.82 -3.41 4.27
N VAL A 14 3.05 -2.89 4.23
CA VAL A 14 4.04 -3.24 3.22
C VAL A 14 4.71 -4.54 3.67
N ILE A 15 4.44 -5.64 2.98
CA ILE A 15 4.84 -6.99 3.41
C ILE A 15 6.27 -7.26 2.93
N ARG A 16 6.46 -7.35 1.61
CA ARG A 16 7.76 -7.69 1.02
C ARG A 16 7.92 -7.19 -0.41
N GLY A 17 9.17 -7.13 -0.85
CA GLY A 17 9.55 -6.97 -2.24
C GLY A 17 9.90 -8.33 -2.84
N ILE A 18 9.63 -8.50 -4.13
CA ILE A 18 9.86 -9.76 -4.86
C ILE A 18 10.66 -9.40 -6.11
N ASP A 19 11.85 -9.99 -6.26
CA ASP A 19 12.72 -9.83 -7.43
C ASP A 19 12.96 -8.36 -7.82
N LEU A 20 13.24 -7.53 -6.83
CA LEU A 20 13.53 -6.12 -7.05
C LEU A 20 14.80 -5.94 -7.88
N ALA A 21 14.90 -4.80 -8.57
CA ALA A 21 16.09 -4.42 -9.31
C ALA A 21 17.35 -4.42 -8.44
N VAL A 22 18.52 -4.61 -9.07
CA VAL A 22 19.83 -4.43 -8.43
C VAL A 22 20.34 -3.03 -8.74
N ARG A 23 20.71 -2.26 -7.71
CA ARG A 23 21.29 -0.91 -7.85
C ARG A 23 22.67 -0.76 -7.20
N ASP A 24 23.07 -1.67 -6.32
CA ASP A 24 24.48 -1.89 -5.96
C ASP A 24 25.18 -2.89 -6.92
N VAL A 25 26.35 -3.39 -6.52
CA VAL A 25 27.15 -4.36 -7.29
C VAL A 25 26.43 -5.69 -7.53
N VAL A 26 25.74 -6.22 -6.51
CA VAL A 26 25.06 -7.54 -6.56
C VAL A 26 23.70 -7.56 -5.86
N SER A 27 23.28 -6.44 -5.26
CA SER A 27 22.08 -6.35 -4.43
C SER A 27 21.57 -4.91 -4.38
N SER A 28 20.59 -4.64 -3.51
CA SER A 28 20.22 -3.30 -3.05
C SER A 28 19.92 -3.30 -1.55
N ASP A 29 19.81 -2.11 -0.97
CA ASP A 29 19.32 -1.76 0.36
C ASP A 29 17.91 -1.11 0.29
N PRO A 30 16.84 -1.85 -0.13
CA PRO A 30 15.59 -1.22 -0.52
C PRO A 30 14.72 -0.73 0.65
N TYR A 31 14.00 0.36 0.40
CA TYR A 31 12.89 0.84 1.21
C TYR A 31 11.75 1.40 0.35
N VAL A 32 10.53 1.40 0.90
CA VAL A 32 9.34 1.88 0.21
C VAL A 32 8.94 3.25 0.72
N VAL A 33 8.55 4.15 -0.18
CA VAL A 33 7.92 5.43 0.13
C VAL A 33 6.48 5.40 -0.39
N LEU A 34 5.54 5.69 0.50
CA LEU A 34 4.15 5.96 0.16
C LEU A 34 3.91 7.47 0.17
N LYS A 35 3.33 8.00 -0.91
CA LYS A 35 2.91 9.39 -1.00
C LYS A 35 1.43 9.44 -1.35
N TRP A 36 0.67 10.21 -0.56
CA TRP A 36 -0.75 10.43 -0.81
C TRP A 36 -1.16 11.85 -0.43
N GLY A 37 -1.44 12.67 -1.45
CA GLY A 37 -1.57 14.11 -1.29
C GLY A 37 -0.32 14.72 -0.65
N LYS A 38 -0.49 15.30 0.55
CA LYS A 38 0.60 15.89 1.36
C LYS A 38 1.27 14.89 2.31
N GLN A 39 0.71 13.70 2.47
CA GLN A 39 1.25 12.68 3.38
C GLN A 39 2.38 11.93 2.68
N LYS A 40 3.47 11.71 3.41
CA LYS A 40 4.62 10.92 2.96
C LYS A 40 5.10 10.05 4.12
N LEU A 41 5.08 8.75 3.92
CA LEU A 41 5.56 7.75 4.88
C LEU A 41 6.59 6.86 4.19
N LYS A 42 7.49 6.26 4.97
CA LYS A 42 8.49 5.33 4.45
C LYS A 42 8.67 4.16 5.39
N THR A 43 9.02 3.01 4.84
CA THR A 43 9.44 1.85 5.63
C THR A 43 10.87 2.01 6.13
N ARG A 44 11.31 1.08 6.98
CA ARG A 44 12.73 0.82 7.21
C ARG A 44 13.43 0.38 5.93
N VAL A 45 14.75 0.55 5.94
CA VAL A 45 15.67 -0.01 4.95
C VAL A 45 15.96 -1.46 5.32
N VAL A 46 15.92 -2.36 4.34
CA VAL A 46 16.41 -3.74 4.48
C VAL A 46 17.71 -3.84 3.70
N LYS A 47 18.81 -4.23 4.35
CA LYS A 47 20.12 -4.24 3.70
C LYS A 47 20.34 -5.49 2.85
N LYS A 48 21.02 -5.32 1.72
CA LYS A 48 21.55 -6.37 0.85
C LYS A 48 20.50 -7.44 0.50
N SER A 49 19.33 -7.00 0.05
CA SER A 49 18.29 -7.91 -0.44
C SER A 49 17.47 -7.33 -1.57
N VAL A 50 17.32 -8.11 -2.64
CA VAL A 50 16.31 -7.87 -3.70
C VAL A 50 14.97 -8.56 -3.42
N ASN A 51 14.87 -9.29 -2.30
CA ASN A 51 13.64 -9.89 -1.78
C ASN A 51 13.44 -9.46 -0.31
N PRO A 52 13.31 -8.15 -0.03
CA PRO A 52 13.24 -7.65 1.34
C PRO A 52 11.91 -7.99 2.01
N GLU A 53 11.95 -8.36 3.28
CA GLU A 53 10.75 -8.45 4.13
C GLU A 53 10.66 -7.23 5.05
N TRP A 54 9.73 -6.32 4.75
CA TRP A 54 9.48 -5.14 5.56
C TRP A 54 8.47 -5.42 6.67
N ASN A 55 7.37 -6.11 6.38
CA ASN A 55 6.31 -6.40 7.35
C ASN A 55 5.93 -5.18 8.21
N GLU A 56 5.82 -4.01 7.58
CA GLU A 56 5.72 -2.71 8.25
C GLU A 56 4.40 -2.03 7.93
N ASP A 57 3.76 -1.47 8.96
CA ASP A 57 2.48 -0.77 8.84
C ASP A 57 2.70 0.74 8.68
N LEU A 58 2.26 1.29 7.55
CA LEU A 58 2.23 2.72 7.28
C LEU A 58 0.78 3.21 7.33
N THR A 59 0.52 4.19 8.18
CA THR A 59 -0.85 4.62 8.52
C THR A 59 -1.14 5.99 7.92
N LEU A 60 -2.07 6.05 6.97
CA LEU A 60 -2.46 7.27 6.26
C LEU A 60 -3.83 7.77 6.72
N CYS A 61 -3.96 9.06 6.96
CA CYS A 61 -5.23 9.72 7.27
C CYS A 61 -6.04 9.93 5.99
N VAL A 62 -7.30 9.49 5.98
CA VAL A 62 -8.17 9.55 4.82
C VAL A 62 -9.03 10.80 4.90
N LEU A 63 -8.67 11.82 4.12
CA LEU A 63 -9.43 13.08 4.00
C LEU A 63 -10.19 13.13 2.67
N ASP A 64 -9.49 12.81 1.58
CA ASP A 64 -10.02 12.79 0.22
C ASP A 64 -9.58 11.50 -0.47
N PRO A 65 -10.49 10.53 -0.68
CA PRO A 65 -10.17 9.25 -1.29
C PRO A 65 -10.00 9.32 -2.82
N THR A 66 -10.20 10.47 -3.47
CA THR A 66 -10.28 10.56 -4.95
C THR A 66 -8.97 10.34 -5.69
N HIS A 67 -7.83 10.42 -5.00
CA HIS A 67 -6.51 10.29 -5.61
C HIS A 67 -5.84 8.95 -5.23
N PRO A 68 -5.06 8.34 -6.13
CA PRO A 68 -4.34 7.12 -5.83
C PRO A 68 -3.20 7.36 -4.82
N ILE A 69 -2.76 6.28 -4.16
CA ILE A 69 -1.52 6.29 -3.39
C ILE A 69 -0.37 5.97 -4.35
N HIS A 70 0.65 6.83 -4.37
CA HIS A 70 1.87 6.56 -5.11
C HIS A 70 2.85 5.80 -4.22
N LEU A 71 3.29 4.64 -4.72
CA LEU A 71 4.33 3.82 -4.12
C LEU A 71 5.60 3.98 -4.94
N THR A 72 6.74 4.20 -4.29
CA THR A 72 8.05 4.21 -4.95
C THR A 72 9.05 3.43 -4.11
N VAL A 73 9.80 2.54 -4.74
CA VAL A 73 10.90 1.80 -4.11
C VAL A 73 12.20 2.54 -4.39
N TYR A 74 13.06 2.61 -3.39
CA TYR A 74 14.36 3.24 -3.48
C TYR A 74 15.44 2.33 -2.91
N ASP A 75 16.63 2.40 -3.48
CA ASP A 75 17.85 1.87 -2.89
C ASP A 75 18.47 2.92 -1.97
N LYS A 76 18.92 2.51 -0.78
CA LYS A 76 19.53 3.43 0.18
C LYS A 76 21.04 3.52 -0.07
N ASP A 77 21.47 4.70 -0.49
CA ASP A 77 22.87 4.97 -0.79
C ASP A 77 23.48 6.05 0.10
N THR A 78 24.81 6.13 0.06
CA THR A 78 25.59 7.11 0.84
C THR A 78 25.37 8.54 0.35
N PHE A 79 25.19 8.74 -0.95
CA PHE A 79 25.08 10.08 -1.55
C PHE A 79 23.67 10.41 -2.04
N THR A 80 23.10 9.59 -2.90
CA THR A 80 21.74 9.79 -3.45
C THR A 80 21.06 8.45 -3.61
N ASP A 81 19.85 8.34 -3.08
CA ASP A 81 19.06 7.10 -3.12
C ASP A 81 18.52 6.86 -4.53
N ASP A 82 18.87 5.72 -5.12
CA ASP A 82 18.47 5.34 -6.48
C ASP A 82 17.03 4.85 -6.54
N ARG A 83 16.30 5.21 -7.60
CA ARG A 83 14.92 4.73 -7.79
C ARG A 83 14.92 3.30 -8.31
N MET A 84 14.08 2.47 -7.69
CA MET A 84 13.88 1.05 -8.03
C MET A 84 12.45 0.80 -8.54
N GLY A 85 11.85 1.78 -9.20
CA GLY A 85 10.51 1.69 -9.77
C GLY A 85 9.40 2.22 -8.87
N ASN A 86 8.21 2.35 -9.47
CA ASN A 86 7.03 2.91 -8.81
C ASN A 86 5.74 2.23 -9.26
N ALA A 87 4.71 2.35 -8.44
CA ALA A 87 3.38 1.85 -8.73
C ALA A 87 2.33 2.80 -8.13
N GLU A 88 1.08 2.65 -8.58
CA GLU A 88 -0.07 3.36 -8.05
C GLU A 88 -1.09 2.38 -7.51
N ILE A 89 -1.63 2.70 -6.34
CA ILE A 89 -2.70 1.94 -5.69
C ILE A 89 -3.99 2.74 -5.85
N ASP A 90 -4.91 2.19 -6.64
CA ASP A 90 -6.28 2.68 -6.68
C ASP A 90 -7.03 2.18 -5.45
N ILE A 91 -7.36 3.12 -4.56
CA ILE A 91 -8.06 2.84 -3.31
C ILE A 91 -9.58 2.96 -3.45
N GLN A 92 -10.11 3.50 -4.56
CA GLN A 92 -11.55 3.72 -4.73
C GLN A 92 -12.37 2.44 -4.50
N PRO A 93 -12.00 1.27 -5.08
CA PRO A 93 -12.74 0.03 -4.84
C PRO A 93 -12.78 -0.37 -3.35
N PHE A 94 -11.71 -0.09 -2.60
CA PHE A 94 -11.64 -0.37 -1.16
C PHE A 94 -12.53 0.58 -0.37
N ILE A 95 -12.46 1.87 -0.67
CA ILE A 95 -13.24 2.91 0.03
C ILE A 95 -14.74 2.72 -0.22
N GLU A 96 -15.15 2.37 -1.42
CA GLU A 96 -16.55 2.02 -1.72
C GLU A 96 -17.01 0.84 -0.84
N ALA A 97 -16.19 -0.21 -0.72
CA ALA A 97 -16.50 -1.36 0.13
C ALA A 97 -16.57 -1.00 1.63
N VAL A 98 -15.74 -0.07 2.11
CA VAL A 98 -15.86 0.50 3.47
C VAL A 98 -17.19 1.24 3.63
N GLN A 99 -17.57 2.05 2.65
CA GLN A 99 -18.78 2.87 2.68
C GLN A 99 -20.08 2.07 2.62
N MET A 100 -20.03 0.82 2.12
CA MET A 100 -21.17 -0.11 2.19
C MET A 100 -21.59 -0.44 3.63
N ARG A 101 -20.76 -0.11 4.65
CA ARG A 101 -21.05 -0.32 6.08
C ARG A 101 -21.49 -1.76 6.39
N LEU A 102 -20.85 -2.72 5.70
CA LEU A 102 -21.11 -4.15 5.88
C LEU A 102 -20.80 -4.53 7.32
N ARG A 103 -21.78 -5.10 8.03
CA ARG A 103 -21.63 -5.52 9.42
C ARG A 103 -21.50 -7.03 9.49
N ALA A 104 -20.48 -7.50 10.20
CA ALA A 104 -20.35 -8.88 10.68
C ALA A 104 -20.56 -9.95 9.58
N LEU A 105 -19.87 -9.78 8.45
CA LEU A 105 -19.81 -10.86 7.45
C LEU A 105 -18.89 -11.99 7.93
N PRO A 106 -19.12 -13.23 7.46
CA PRO A 106 -18.24 -14.35 7.77
C PRO A 106 -16.79 -14.06 7.36
N ASP A 107 -15.85 -14.66 8.08
CA ASP A 107 -14.44 -14.62 7.73
C ASP A 107 -14.24 -15.22 6.32
N GLY A 108 -13.41 -14.56 5.50
CA GLY A 108 -13.18 -14.93 4.11
C GLY A 108 -14.26 -14.48 3.12
N ALA A 109 -15.34 -13.82 3.56
CA ALA A 109 -16.36 -13.30 2.64
C ALA A 109 -15.75 -12.28 1.67
N ILE A 110 -15.77 -12.58 0.36
CA ILE A 110 -15.25 -11.71 -0.70
C ILE A 110 -16.31 -10.67 -1.05
N ILE A 111 -15.95 -9.40 -0.94
CA ILE A 111 -16.82 -8.26 -1.25
C ILE A 111 -16.63 -7.83 -2.70
N ARG A 112 -15.37 -7.82 -3.16
CA ARG A 112 -15.01 -7.40 -4.51
C ARG A 112 -13.68 -8.00 -4.92
N LYS A 113 -13.52 -8.20 -6.23
CA LYS A 113 -12.27 -8.55 -6.88
C LYS A 113 -11.87 -7.44 -7.83
N VAL A 114 -10.60 -7.05 -7.83
CA VAL A 114 -10.01 -6.09 -8.77
C VAL A 114 -8.99 -6.85 -9.58
N VAL A 115 -9.17 -6.88 -10.90
CA VAL A 115 -8.31 -7.66 -11.81
C VAL A 115 -7.22 -6.79 -12.43
N PRO A 116 -6.06 -7.36 -12.80
CA PRO A 116 -5.05 -6.67 -13.58
C PRO A 116 -5.62 -6.09 -14.88
N THR A 117 -5.21 -4.86 -15.20
CA THR A 117 -5.54 -4.19 -16.45
C THR A 117 -4.29 -3.51 -17.01
N ARG A 118 -4.38 -3.00 -18.24
CA ARG A 118 -3.30 -2.19 -18.83
C ARG A 118 -3.10 -0.84 -18.13
N THR A 119 -4.06 -0.39 -17.32
CA THR A 119 -4.05 0.93 -16.69
C THR A 119 -3.66 0.87 -15.22
N ASN A 120 -3.88 -0.25 -14.52
CA ASN A 120 -3.48 -0.42 -13.12
C ASN A 120 -2.11 -1.11 -12.97
N CYS A 121 -1.63 -1.23 -11.73
CA CYS A 121 -0.33 -1.84 -11.42
C CYS A 121 -0.44 -3.24 -10.83
N LEU A 122 -1.62 -3.88 -10.85
CA LEU A 122 -1.80 -5.19 -10.24
C LEU A 122 -1.07 -6.27 -11.06
N SER A 123 -0.30 -7.14 -10.41
CA SER A 123 0.28 -8.32 -11.06
C SER A 123 -0.69 -9.50 -11.08
N GLU A 124 -1.62 -9.56 -10.13
CA GLU A 124 -2.65 -10.60 -9.99
C GLU A 124 -4.01 -10.06 -9.51
N GLU A 125 -5.02 -10.94 -9.40
CA GLU A 125 -6.34 -10.57 -8.86
C GLU A 125 -6.23 -10.16 -7.38
N SER A 126 -6.56 -8.89 -7.10
CA SER A 126 -6.64 -8.35 -5.74
C SER A 126 -8.03 -8.58 -5.15
N LYS A 127 -8.11 -9.13 -3.94
CA LYS A 127 -9.39 -9.47 -3.27
C LYS A 127 -9.66 -8.56 -2.08
N ILE A 128 -10.79 -7.87 -2.13
CA ILE A 128 -11.35 -7.16 -0.99
C ILE A 128 -12.27 -8.13 -0.25
N HIS A 129 -11.94 -8.47 0.98
CA HIS A 129 -12.61 -9.50 1.76
C HIS A 129 -12.65 -9.17 3.25
N PHE A 130 -13.52 -9.85 4.00
CA PHE A 130 -13.51 -9.79 5.45
C PHE A 130 -12.48 -10.75 6.03
N ARG A 131 -11.67 -10.24 6.97
CA ARG A 131 -10.78 -11.03 7.80
C ARG A 131 -10.80 -10.52 9.24
N ASP A 132 -11.04 -11.39 10.22
CA ASP A 132 -11.06 -11.06 11.65
C ASP A 132 -11.95 -9.85 11.98
N GLY A 133 -13.13 -9.80 11.36
CA GLY A 133 -14.10 -8.71 11.54
C GLY A 133 -13.71 -7.38 10.89
N LYS A 134 -12.67 -7.36 10.05
CA LYS A 134 -12.17 -6.16 9.36
C LYS A 134 -12.20 -6.34 7.86
N LEU A 135 -12.38 -5.22 7.15
CA LEU A 135 -12.23 -5.21 5.70
C LEU A 135 -10.75 -5.13 5.34
N VAL A 136 -10.31 -6.04 4.48
CA VAL A 136 -8.93 -6.21 4.05
C VAL A 136 -8.85 -6.31 2.54
N GLN A 137 -7.79 -5.76 1.93
CA GLN A 137 -7.46 -5.98 0.52
C GLN A 137 -6.03 -6.47 0.38
N ASP A 138 -5.86 -7.65 -0.20
CA ASP A 138 -4.53 -8.19 -0.56
C ASP A 138 -4.15 -7.70 -1.96
N ILE A 139 -2.93 -7.18 -2.11
CA ILE A 139 -2.46 -6.51 -3.33
C ILE A 139 -1.02 -6.93 -3.64
N ILE A 140 -0.76 -7.36 -4.88
CA ILE A 140 0.59 -7.43 -5.43
C ILE A 140 0.70 -6.45 -6.59
N LEU A 141 1.66 -5.54 -6.49
CA LEU A 141 1.92 -4.52 -7.50
C LEU A 141 3.15 -4.88 -8.32
N ARG A 142 3.03 -4.87 -9.64
CA ARG A 142 4.17 -4.83 -10.55
C ARG A 142 4.71 -3.41 -10.64
N LEU A 143 5.99 -3.24 -10.33
CA LEU A 143 6.65 -1.94 -10.43
C LEU A 143 6.81 -1.52 -11.90
N ARG A 144 6.63 -0.23 -12.15
CA ARG A 144 6.86 0.43 -13.45
C ARG A 144 8.17 1.22 -13.40
N ASN A 145 8.68 1.57 -14.58
CA ASN A 145 9.92 2.35 -14.76
C ASN A 145 11.15 1.68 -14.12
N VAL A 146 11.16 0.35 -14.16
CA VAL A 146 12.20 -0.52 -13.65
C VAL A 146 12.13 -1.85 -14.42
N GLU A 147 13.25 -2.55 -14.52
CA GLU A 147 13.39 -3.81 -15.26
C GLU A 147 12.73 -5.01 -14.58
N SER A 148 12.58 -4.98 -13.26
CA SER A 148 11.95 -6.03 -12.46
C SER A 148 11.42 -5.50 -11.14
N GLY A 149 10.66 -6.32 -10.43
CA GLY A 149 10.23 -6.04 -9.07
C GLY A 149 8.71 -6.00 -8.90
N GLU A 150 8.26 -6.68 -7.86
CA GLU A 150 6.90 -6.58 -7.35
C GLU A 150 6.92 -6.21 -5.86
N VAL A 151 5.84 -5.60 -5.39
CA VAL A 151 5.63 -5.31 -3.97
C VAL A 151 4.30 -5.90 -3.53
N GLU A 152 4.36 -6.76 -2.51
CA GLU A 152 3.21 -7.34 -1.84
C GLU A 152 2.81 -6.44 -0.66
N LEU A 153 1.54 -6.06 -0.59
CA LEU A 153 0.99 -5.25 0.47
C LEU A 153 -0.47 -5.58 0.77
N GLN A 154 -0.92 -5.11 1.93
CA GLN A 154 -2.29 -5.27 2.37
C GLN A 154 -2.87 -3.95 2.85
N LEU A 155 -4.09 -3.63 2.41
CA LEU A 155 -4.86 -2.51 2.94
C LEU A 155 -5.81 -2.98 4.03
N GLN A 156 -5.96 -2.18 5.08
CA GLN A 156 -6.94 -2.39 6.13
C GLN A 156 -7.54 -1.05 6.57
N TRP A 157 -8.86 -0.99 6.72
CA TRP A 157 -9.53 0.17 7.27
C TRP A 157 -9.47 0.19 8.80
N VAL A 158 -9.27 1.36 9.38
CA VAL A 158 -9.32 1.61 10.83
C VAL A 158 -10.24 2.80 11.08
N ASP A 159 -11.34 2.55 11.79
CA ASP A 159 -12.26 3.61 12.20
C ASP A 159 -11.62 4.49 13.29
N VAL A 160 -11.71 5.80 13.09
CA VAL A 160 -11.32 6.78 14.12
C VAL A 160 -12.52 7.02 15.03
N PRO A 161 -12.43 6.73 16.34
CA PRO A 161 -13.53 6.94 17.29
C PRO A 161 -14.03 8.39 17.27
N ALA A 162 -15.34 8.57 17.44
CA ALA A 162 -15.97 9.89 17.45
C ALA A 162 -15.37 10.84 18.51
N SER A 163 -14.86 10.31 19.62
CA SER A 163 -14.21 11.10 20.69
C SER A 163 -12.90 11.77 20.29
N GLN A 164 -12.31 11.40 19.15
CA GLN A 164 -11.08 11.99 18.61
C GLN A 164 -11.36 12.94 17.44
N ARG A 165 -12.63 13.15 17.07
CA ARG A 165 -13.08 14.08 16.02
C ARG A 165 -13.64 15.34 16.69
N GLY A 166 -12.74 16.13 17.30
CA GLY A 166 -13.09 17.34 18.06
C GLY A 166 -13.32 18.56 17.19
#